data_AF-A0AAD7IPA1-F1
#
_entry.id   AF-A0AAD7IPA1-F1
#
_cell.length_a   1.000
_cell.length_b   1.000
_cell.length_c   1.000
_cell.angle_alpha   90.00
_cell.angle_beta   90.00
_cell.angle_gamma   90.00
#
_symmetry.space_group_name_H-M   'P 1'
#
loop_
_entity.id
_entity.type
_entity.pdbx_description
1 polymer ?
#
loop_
_entity_poly.entity_id
_entity_poly.type
_entity_poly.pdbx_seq_one_letter_code
_entity_poly.pdbx_strand_id
1 'polypeptide(L)'
;MAGVPREHTDFLQRRFDGRTTRLVFDDYTSAPFPIADGLDQGDPQSVACYGFFNAPLARVEEEDSGIYIDDYHVLAEGDTLVKSTAAVVDVVEREGGADEWAEENNSKFGPEKDQACHFSQRRVTRKRPFGQKSIQVPEPRPELVINGVRVKPSKAVKLVGVWLDENLTFKQQGAAAIARGHEWLVQFRRLTKLSGGAGPRQIHRFWTSICLPGIMYASEVWLPPLHQRETGANRRRDGRGIVTKLASIQRRAMNMVVGGMASSPGDLIEAHADILPMNLLIDKHLQKAALRYATLPETHPLHRAIRNVVCYGHVKKHPSPLHFLMTAYKDVRQGKVEVIPAVRVDAFWEAPVDVRVASSKEEAKEWALAEASRVTLFSDGSLIDGKVGAAGLLCVDGVVKRTKGLRLGSAKRYGVYEAEGVGQVLALECL
;
A
#
# COMPACT_ATOMS: atom_id res chain seq x y z
N MET A 1 25.67 14.41 20.74
CA MET A 1 25.30 15.10 19.47
C MET A 1 24.93 14.06 18.43
N ALA A 2 23.83 14.26 17.69
CA ALA A 2 23.27 13.31 16.73
C ALA A 2 24.07 13.10 15.42
N GLY A 3 25.40 13.34 15.44
CA GLY A 3 26.27 13.19 14.28
C GLY A 3 26.04 14.21 13.16
N VAL A 4 25.36 15.33 13.43
CA VAL A 4 25.11 16.39 12.45
C VAL A 4 26.39 17.24 12.29
N PRO A 5 26.87 17.48 11.05
CA PRO A 5 28.04 18.33 10.81
C PRO A 5 27.84 19.75 11.34
N ARG A 6 28.91 20.33 11.89
CA ARG A 6 28.89 21.64 12.55
C ARG A 6 28.45 22.76 11.61
N GLU A 7 28.81 22.65 10.34
CA GLU A 7 28.46 23.63 9.31
C GLU A 7 26.95 23.79 9.18
N HIS A 8 26.19 22.70 9.33
CA HIS A 8 24.72 22.73 9.31
C HIS A 8 24.13 23.35 10.57
N THR A 9 24.67 23.03 11.75
CA THR A 9 24.20 23.61 13.00
C THR A 9 24.50 25.11 13.07
N ASP A 10 25.68 25.53 12.63
CA ASP A 10 26.11 26.94 12.60
C ASP A 10 25.31 27.75 11.56
N PHE A 11 24.93 27.13 10.43
CA PHE A 11 24.00 27.74 9.48
C PHE A 11 22.61 27.94 10.10
N LEU A 12 22.06 26.91 10.74
CA LEU A 12 20.75 26.96 11.37
C LEU A 12 20.70 27.99 12.50
N GLN A 13 21.73 28.05 13.34
CA GLN A 13 21.83 29.03 14.40
C GLN A 13 21.79 30.46 13.84
N ARG A 14 22.59 30.75 12.80
CA ARG A 14 22.56 32.06 12.13
C ARG A 14 21.23 32.36 11.44
N ARG A 15 20.57 31.34 10.88
CA ARG A 15 19.26 31.49 10.24
C ARG A 15 18.18 31.86 11.24
N PHE A 16 18.22 31.30 12.45
CA PHE A 16 17.18 31.50 13.46
C PHE A 16 17.48 32.61 14.45
N ASP A 17 18.71 33.13 14.48
CA ASP A 17 19.13 34.23 15.34
C ASP A 17 18.44 35.56 14.93
N GLY A 18 17.92 36.28 15.93
CA GLY A 18 17.33 37.62 15.75
C GLY A 18 16.17 37.72 14.76
N ARG A 19 15.44 36.63 14.50
CA ARG A 19 14.36 36.63 13.49
C ARG A 19 13.26 37.61 13.84
N THR A 20 12.78 38.31 12.81
CA THR A 20 11.57 39.11 12.86
C THR A 20 10.69 38.78 11.66
N THR A 21 9.38 38.94 11.80
CA THR A 21 8.43 38.73 10.71
C THR A 21 7.37 39.81 10.66
N ARG A 22 6.61 39.83 9.56
CA ARG A 22 5.41 40.64 9.36
C ARG A 22 4.31 39.74 8.83
N LEU A 23 3.08 40.00 9.22
CA LEU A 23 1.91 39.37 8.64
C LEU A 23 1.38 40.25 7.50
N VAL A 24 1.17 39.66 6.33
CA VAL A 24 0.63 40.34 5.16
C VAL A 24 -0.66 39.64 4.74
N PHE A 25 -1.77 40.39 4.72
CA PHE A 25 -3.09 39.93 4.28
C PHE A 25 -3.69 41.00 3.37
N ASP A 26 -3.88 40.69 2.09
CA ASP A 26 -4.40 41.62 1.07
C ASP A 26 -3.70 42.99 1.09
N ASP A 27 -4.36 44.02 1.64
CA ASP A 27 -3.87 45.40 1.75
C ASP A 27 -3.29 45.75 3.14
N TYR A 28 -3.33 44.83 4.09
CA TYR A 28 -2.76 44.98 5.42
C TYR A 28 -1.35 44.37 5.53
N THR A 29 -0.43 45.12 6.14
CA THR A 29 0.88 44.62 6.56
C THR A 29 1.13 45.02 8.01
N SER A 30 1.42 44.06 8.88
CA SER A 30 1.71 44.34 10.29
C SER A 30 3.05 45.08 10.46
N ALA A 31 3.24 45.71 11.62
CA ALA A 31 4.57 46.07 12.08
C ALA A 31 5.44 44.81 12.23
N PRO A 32 6.77 44.90 12.04
CA PRO A 32 7.68 43.80 12.35
C PRO A 32 7.57 43.42 13.83
N PHE A 33 7.58 42.13 14.11
CA PHE A 33 7.68 41.61 15.47
C PHE A 33 8.69 40.44 15.52
N PRO A 34 9.37 40.23 16.66
CA PRO A 34 10.34 39.15 16.81
C PRO A 34 9.67 37.78 16.83
N ILE A 35 10.35 36.78 16.27
CA ILE A 35 9.99 35.37 16.41
C ILE A 35 10.98 34.75 17.40
N ALA A 36 10.50 34.43 18.60
CA ALA A 36 11.31 33.76 19.62
C ALA A 36 11.51 32.27 19.29
N ASP A 37 10.45 31.58 18.88
CA ASP A 37 10.42 30.12 18.71
C ASP A 37 9.72 29.71 17.41
N GLY A 38 9.93 28.46 17.02
CA GLY A 38 9.21 27.82 15.92
C GLY A 38 9.95 27.84 14.58
N LEU A 39 9.67 26.82 13.77
CA LEU A 39 10.23 26.64 12.44
C LEU A 39 9.28 27.23 11.38
N ASP A 40 9.83 27.73 10.28
CA ASP A 40 9.04 28.35 9.22
C ASP A 40 8.21 27.28 8.48
N GLN A 41 6.89 27.47 8.42
CA GLN A 41 6.02 26.54 7.71
C GLN A 41 6.18 26.69 6.19
N GLY A 42 6.32 25.57 5.48
CA GLY A 42 6.56 25.54 4.04
C GLY A 42 8.04 25.58 3.64
N ASP A 43 8.94 25.80 4.61
CA ASP A 43 10.37 25.64 4.37
C ASP A 43 10.76 24.15 4.34
N PRO A 44 11.46 23.68 3.30
CA PRO A 44 11.85 22.27 3.18
C PRO A 44 12.75 21.77 4.32
N GLN A 45 13.54 22.65 4.95
CA GLN A 45 14.46 22.28 6.01
C GLN A 45 13.75 22.10 7.35
N SER A 46 12.68 22.85 7.60
CA SER A 46 11.88 22.78 8.83
C SER A 46 11.43 21.36 9.17
N VAL A 47 10.99 20.55 8.19
CA VAL A 47 10.54 19.17 8.44
C VAL A 47 11.67 18.29 8.98
N ALA A 48 12.88 18.42 8.42
CA ALA A 48 14.04 17.67 8.89
C ALA A 48 14.48 18.14 10.28
N CYS A 49 14.51 19.46 10.53
CA CYS A 49 14.82 20.03 11.84
C CYS A 49 13.83 19.55 12.91
N TYR A 50 12.54 19.49 12.59
CA TYR A 50 11.51 18.99 13.52
C TYR A 50 11.70 17.51 13.85
N GLY A 51 12.11 16.70 12.86
CA GLY A 51 12.49 15.31 13.09
C GLY A 51 13.66 15.15 14.08
N PHE A 52 14.68 16.01 13.99
CA PHE A 52 15.77 16.01 14.98
C PHE A 52 15.33 16.49 16.36
N PHE A 53 14.46 17.51 16.40
CA PHE A 53 13.91 18.05 17.63
C PHE A 53 13.10 16.99 18.40
N ASN A 54 12.24 16.23 17.71
CA ASN A 54 11.41 15.19 18.34
C ASN A 54 12.12 13.84 18.55
N ALA A 55 13.30 13.63 17.96
CA ALA A 55 14.00 12.35 18.07
C ALA A 55 14.28 11.88 19.52
N PRO A 56 14.61 12.76 20.50
CA PRO A 56 14.77 12.36 21.88
C PRO A 56 13.47 11.84 22.51
N LEU A 57 12.30 12.43 22.20
CA LEU A 57 11.01 11.96 22.71
C LEU A 57 10.75 10.50 22.33
N ALA A 58 11.07 10.11 21.09
CA ALA A 58 10.97 8.72 20.65
C ALA A 58 11.97 7.76 21.33
N ARG A 59 12.97 8.29 22.08
CA ARG A 59 13.98 7.50 22.81
C ARG A 59 13.74 7.44 24.32
N VAL A 60 12.84 8.29 24.85
CA VAL A 60 12.44 8.24 26.26
C VAL A 60 11.82 6.88 26.63
N GLU A 61 11.30 6.19 25.61
CA GLU A 61 10.36 5.10 25.68
C GLU A 61 10.81 3.98 24.72
N GLU A 62 11.79 3.16 25.12
CA GLU A 62 12.33 2.06 24.29
C GLU A 62 11.21 1.12 23.76
N GLU A 63 11.29 0.78 22.46
CA GLU A 63 10.45 -0.12 21.65
C GLU A 63 8.91 0.13 21.60
N ASP A 64 8.32 0.83 22.56
CA ASP A 64 6.87 0.92 22.77
C ASP A 64 6.24 2.29 22.42
N SER A 65 7.04 3.25 21.94
CA SER A 65 6.53 4.52 21.40
C SER A 65 7.06 4.81 19.99
N GLY A 66 6.40 5.74 19.29
CA GLY A 66 6.87 6.21 18.00
C GLY A 66 6.40 7.61 17.66
N ILE A 67 7.13 8.27 16.77
CA ILE A 67 6.82 9.62 16.29
C ILE A 67 6.84 9.64 14.77
N TYR A 68 5.83 10.27 14.18
CA TYR A 68 5.83 10.67 12.79
C TYR A 68 5.60 12.17 12.69
N ILE A 69 6.69 12.94 12.52
CA ILE A 69 6.67 14.41 12.59
C ILE A 69 6.09 14.86 13.94
N ASP A 70 4.82 15.24 14.00
CA ASP A 70 4.08 15.69 15.18
C ASP A 70 3.17 14.60 15.79
N ASP A 71 2.89 13.53 15.05
CA ASP A 71 2.09 12.41 15.52
C ASP A 71 2.92 11.51 16.46
N TYR A 72 2.87 11.80 17.76
CA TYR A 72 3.38 10.92 18.81
C TYR A 72 2.36 9.83 19.16
N HIS A 73 2.82 8.59 19.34
CA HIS A 73 1.98 7.49 19.79
C HIS A 73 2.72 6.59 20.76
N VAL A 74 1.94 6.04 21.69
CA VAL A 74 2.39 5.11 22.72
C VAL A 74 1.60 3.82 22.56
N LEU A 75 2.30 2.70 22.60
CA LEU A 75 1.76 1.35 22.64
C LEU A 75 2.15 0.74 23.99
N ALA A 76 1.25 0.00 24.60
CA ALA A 76 1.61 -0.80 25.77
C ALA A 76 0.89 -2.14 25.73
N GLU A 77 1.58 -3.18 26.18
CA GLU A 77 1.03 -4.52 26.32
C GLU A 77 0.80 -4.86 27.80
N GLY A 78 -0.22 -5.67 28.07
CA GLY A 78 -0.51 -6.12 29.43
C GLY A 78 -1.52 -7.26 29.47
N ASP A 79 -1.49 -8.04 30.57
CA ASP A 79 -2.43 -9.16 30.75
C ASP A 79 -3.91 -8.74 30.79
N THR A 80 -4.15 -7.46 31.10
CA THR A 80 -5.46 -6.83 31.15
C THR A 80 -5.39 -5.44 30.55
N LEU A 81 -6.51 -4.96 30.01
CA LEU A 81 -6.59 -3.60 29.47
C LEU A 81 -6.38 -2.51 30.52
N VAL A 82 -6.61 -2.82 31.80
CA VAL A 82 -6.34 -1.90 32.91
C VAL A 82 -4.83 -1.73 33.10
N LYS A 83 -4.07 -2.84 33.05
CA LYS A 83 -2.60 -2.79 33.14
C LYS A 83 -2.00 -2.04 31.96
N SER A 84 -2.45 -2.33 30.73
CA SER A 84 -1.94 -1.62 29.55
C SER A 84 -2.36 -0.15 29.54
N THR A 85 -3.56 0.21 30.01
CA THR A 85 -3.94 1.62 30.24
C THR A 85 -3.00 2.30 31.22
N ALA A 86 -2.73 1.67 32.37
CA ALA A 86 -1.84 2.26 33.38
C ALA A 86 -0.42 2.45 32.82
N ALA A 87 0.08 1.50 32.03
CA ALA A 87 1.37 1.63 31.36
C ALA A 87 1.41 2.81 30.37
N VAL A 88 0.37 3.00 29.53
CA VAL A 88 0.30 4.17 28.63
C VAL A 88 0.27 5.49 29.41
N VAL A 89 -0.43 5.54 30.55
CA VAL A 89 -0.47 6.76 31.39
C VAL A 89 0.89 7.00 32.04
N ASP A 90 1.54 5.96 32.54
CA ASP A 90 2.88 6.03 33.16
C ASP A 90 3.92 6.57 32.19
N VAL A 91 3.97 6.06 30.96
CA VAL A 91 4.82 6.57 29.86
C VAL A 91 4.71 8.10 29.70
N VAL A 92 3.50 8.64 29.83
CA VAL A 92 3.24 10.06 29.62
C VAL A 92 3.59 10.89 30.85
N GLU A 93 3.14 10.46 32.04
CA GLU A 93 3.15 11.27 33.27
C GLU A 93 4.35 11.03 34.21
N ARG A 94 5.14 9.95 34.02
CA ARG A 94 6.27 9.63 34.90
C ARG A 94 7.39 10.68 34.82
N GLU A 95 8.25 10.68 35.83
CA GLU A 95 9.50 11.47 35.80
C GLU A 95 10.37 11.04 34.60
N GLY A 96 10.81 12.04 33.84
CA GLY A 96 11.49 11.89 32.56
C GLY A 96 10.58 11.42 31.42
N GLY A 97 9.26 11.37 31.61
CA GLY A 97 8.26 10.94 30.63
C GLY A 97 7.95 11.99 29.55
N ALA A 98 6.91 11.73 28.77
CA ALA A 98 6.57 12.58 27.62
C ALA A 98 6.20 14.01 28.01
N ASP A 99 5.48 14.22 29.12
CA ASP A 99 5.05 15.55 29.56
C ASP A 99 6.21 16.42 30.03
N GLU A 100 7.10 15.87 30.85
CA GLU A 100 8.31 16.56 31.29
C GLU A 100 9.20 16.91 30.10
N TRP A 101 9.39 15.97 29.17
CA TRP A 101 10.10 16.26 27.92
C TRP A 101 9.47 17.41 27.14
N ALA A 102 8.13 17.43 27.02
CA ALA A 102 7.44 18.48 26.29
C ALA A 102 7.62 19.85 26.97
N GLU A 103 7.51 19.91 28.30
CA GLU A 103 7.73 21.13 29.09
C GLU A 103 9.16 21.67 28.91
N GLU A 104 10.18 20.82 29.05
CA GLU A 104 11.59 21.19 28.91
C GLU A 104 11.95 21.68 27.50
N ASN A 105 11.22 21.20 26.48
CA ASN A 105 11.51 21.50 25.07
C ASN A 105 10.55 22.54 24.46
N ASN A 106 9.78 23.27 25.29
CA ASN A 106 8.82 24.29 24.86
C ASN A 106 7.78 23.74 23.86
N SER A 107 7.34 22.50 24.10
CA SER A 107 6.31 21.79 23.35
C SER A 107 5.07 21.59 24.22
N LYS A 108 3.92 21.35 23.59
CA LYS A 108 2.66 21.07 24.28
C LYS A 108 1.88 20.02 23.50
N PHE A 109 1.46 18.96 24.20
CA PHE A 109 0.45 18.06 23.66
C PHE A 109 -0.92 18.75 23.66
N GLY A 110 -1.81 18.30 22.77
CA GLY A 110 -3.19 18.79 22.67
C GLY A 110 -4.15 17.70 23.13
N PRO A 111 -4.48 17.60 24.43
CA PRO A 111 -5.25 16.49 24.99
C PRO A 111 -6.64 16.34 24.37
N GLU A 112 -7.18 17.42 23.80
CA GLU A 112 -8.46 17.42 23.09
C GLU A 112 -8.43 16.64 21.77
N LYS A 113 -7.24 16.38 21.22
CA LYS A 113 -7.03 15.63 19.98
C LYS A 113 -6.60 14.19 20.22
N ASP A 114 -6.27 13.84 21.46
CA ASP A 114 -5.80 12.51 21.81
C ASP A 114 -6.83 11.43 21.49
N GLN A 115 -6.36 10.34 20.90
CA GLN A 115 -7.17 9.19 20.56
C GLN A 115 -6.61 7.95 21.25
N ALA A 116 -7.45 7.30 22.05
CA ALA A 116 -7.14 6.00 22.61
C ALA A 116 -7.88 4.88 21.85
N CYS A 117 -7.24 3.74 21.69
CA CYS A 117 -7.88 2.52 21.23
C CYS A 117 -7.28 1.31 21.94
N HIS A 118 -8.16 0.41 22.40
CA HIS A 118 -7.77 -0.85 23.01
C HIS A 118 -7.82 -1.98 21.98
N PHE A 119 -6.70 -2.66 21.76
CA PHE A 119 -6.63 -3.79 20.84
C PHE A 119 -6.80 -5.11 21.58
N SER A 120 -8.00 -5.68 21.57
CA SER A 120 -8.21 -7.04 22.08
C SER A 120 -9.47 -7.69 21.50
N GLN A 121 -9.34 -8.99 21.22
CA GLN A 121 -10.42 -9.86 20.74
C GLN A 121 -11.10 -10.64 21.88
N ARG A 122 -10.68 -10.42 23.13
CA ARG A 122 -11.21 -11.13 24.30
C ARG A 122 -12.67 -10.74 24.52
N ARG A 123 -13.47 -11.76 24.84
CA ARG A 123 -14.87 -11.60 25.20
C ARG A 123 -15.08 -12.09 26.63
N VAL A 124 -15.96 -11.42 27.34
CA VAL A 124 -16.36 -11.75 28.70
C VAL A 124 -17.83 -12.15 28.73
N THR A 125 -18.15 -13.08 29.63
CA THR A 125 -19.52 -13.52 29.87
C THR A 125 -20.27 -12.47 30.67
N ARG A 126 -21.27 -11.82 30.06
CA ARG A 126 -22.21 -10.96 30.77
C ARG A 126 -23.44 -11.77 31.16
N LYS A 127 -23.64 -11.94 32.47
CA LYS A 127 -24.88 -12.51 33.04
C LYS A 127 -26.03 -11.55 32.76
N ARG A 128 -27.18 -12.07 32.33
CA ARG A 128 -28.40 -11.30 32.13
C ARG A 128 -29.36 -11.55 33.31
N PRO A 129 -30.17 -10.57 33.72
CA PRO A 129 -31.19 -10.77 34.76
C PRO A 129 -32.24 -11.82 34.34
N PHE A 130 -32.99 -12.33 35.33
CA PHE A 130 -34.18 -13.17 35.16
C PHE A 130 -33.99 -14.45 34.32
N GLY A 131 -32.99 -15.27 34.64
CA GLY A 131 -32.83 -16.61 34.03
C GLY A 131 -32.50 -16.63 32.53
N GLN A 132 -32.24 -15.47 31.92
CA GLN A 132 -31.86 -15.40 30.52
C GLN A 132 -30.45 -15.94 30.28
N LYS A 133 -30.24 -16.58 29.12
CA LYS A 133 -28.92 -17.09 28.72
C LYS A 133 -27.88 -15.96 28.74
N SER A 134 -26.76 -16.22 29.41
CA SER A 134 -25.59 -15.34 29.41
C SER A 134 -25.11 -15.08 27.99
N ILE A 135 -24.59 -13.88 27.75
CA ILE A 135 -24.05 -13.51 26.44
C ILE A 135 -22.55 -13.25 26.51
N GLN A 136 -21.86 -13.46 25.40
CA GLN A 136 -20.47 -13.04 25.23
C GLN A 136 -20.46 -11.60 24.71
N VAL A 137 -19.82 -10.68 25.43
CA VAL A 137 -19.61 -9.29 25.03
C VAL A 137 -18.12 -8.98 24.96
N PRO A 138 -17.66 -7.99 24.18
CA PRO A 138 -16.29 -7.51 24.29
C PRO A 138 -15.94 -7.18 25.75
N GLU A 139 -14.69 -7.42 26.15
CA GLU A 139 -14.26 -7.01 27.49
C GLU A 139 -14.38 -5.47 27.65
N PRO A 140 -14.64 -4.97 28.88
CA PRO A 140 -14.73 -3.54 29.13
C PRO A 140 -13.46 -2.81 28.71
N ARG A 141 -13.61 -1.66 28.03
CA ARG A 141 -12.50 -0.81 27.61
C ARG A 141 -12.36 0.33 28.63
N PRO A 142 -11.35 0.31 29.52
CA PRO A 142 -11.18 1.36 30.51
C PRO A 142 -10.83 2.70 29.86
N GLU A 143 -11.36 3.79 30.40
CA GLU A 143 -10.98 5.15 30.00
C GLU A 143 -9.56 5.45 30.46
N LEU A 144 -8.86 6.29 29.68
CA LEU A 144 -7.56 6.79 30.05
C LEU A 144 -7.76 8.15 30.74
N VAL A 145 -7.00 8.40 31.80
CA VAL A 145 -6.94 9.70 32.45
C VAL A 145 -5.48 10.13 32.34
N ILE A 146 -5.23 11.17 31.54
CA ILE A 146 -3.89 11.74 31.31
C ILE A 146 -3.97 13.21 31.73
N ASN A 147 -3.15 13.63 32.69
CA ASN A 147 -3.14 14.97 33.28
C ASN A 147 -4.53 15.44 33.75
N GLY A 148 -5.32 14.52 34.31
CA GLY A 148 -6.70 14.77 34.73
C GLY A 148 -7.72 14.90 33.59
N VAL A 149 -7.30 14.80 32.32
CA VAL A 149 -8.17 14.80 31.15
C VAL A 149 -8.61 13.37 30.82
N ARG A 150 -9.92 13.16 30.66
CA ARG A 150 -10.49 11.86 30.31
C ARG A 150 -10.47 11.64 28.80
N VAL A 151 -9.72 10.63 28.35
CA VAL A 151 -9.69 10.18 26.95
C VAL A 151 -10.50 8.89 26.83
N LYS A 152 -11.64 8.99 26.12
CA LYS A 152 -12.53 7.86 25.91
C LYS A 152 -12.02 6.97 24.77
N PRO A 153 -11.84 5.66 24.99
CA PRO A 153 -11.40 4.76 23.95
C PRO A 153 -12.39 4.69 22.79
N SER A 154 -11.85 4.84 21.58
CA SER A 154 -12.55 4.65 20.33
C SER A 154 -12.51 3.18 19.88
N LYS A 155 -13.44 2.79 19.00
CA LYS A 155 -13.43 1.44 18.38
C LYS A 155 -12.36 1.30 17.30
N ALA A 156 -11.85 2.42 16.81
CA ALA A 156 -10.78 2.46 15.83
C ALA A 156 -10.07 3.82 15.89
N VAL A 157 -8.75 3.77 15.76
CA VAL A 157 -7.87 4.93 15.71
C VAL A 157 -7.20 4.98 14.33
N LYS A 158 -6.85 6.19 13.87
CA LYS A 158 -6.11 6.36 12.62
C LYS A 158 -4.66 6.72 12.97
N LEU A 159 -3.72 5.87 12.57
CA LEU A 159 -2.29 6.06 12.79
C LEU A 159 -1.58 6.19 11.44
N VAL A 160 -0.90 7.32 11.20
CA VAL A 160 -0.13 7.61 9.97
C VAL A 160 -0.90 7.20 8.69
N GLY A 161 -2.17 7.58 8.62
CA GLY A 161 -3.02 7.30 7.45
C GLY A 161 -3.75 5.95 7.45
N VAL A 162 -3.47 5.03 8.38
CA VAL A 162 -4.04 3.68 8.46
C VAL A 162 -5.03 3.56 9.61
N TRP A 163 -6.24 3.06 9.34
CA TRP A 163 -7.22 2.76 10.39
C TRP A 163 -6.94 1.42 11.08
N LEU A 164 -6.79 1.46 12.39
CA LEU A 164 -6.63 0.31 13.28
C LEU A 164 -7.90 0.15 14.11
N ASP A 165 -8.69 -0.90 13.84
CA ASP A 165 -9.85 -1.24 14.69
C ASP A 165 -9.45 -2.09 15.90
N GLU A 166 -10.26 -2.06 16.96
CA GLU A 166 -10.03 -2.76 18.24
C GLU A 166 -9.77 -4.28 18.12
N ASN A 167 -10.12 -4.89 16.98
CA ASN A 167 -9.90 -6.32 16.71
C ASN A 167 -8.79 -6.56 15.69
N LEU A 168 -8.13 -5.51 15.20
CA LEU A 168 -7.13 -5.53 14.13
C LEU A 168 -7.61 -6.32 12.89
N THR A 169 -8.88 -6.10 12.52
CA THR A 169 -9.49 -6.73 11.34
C THR A 169 -9.29 -5.93 10.06
N PHE A 170 -8.91 -4.65 10.21
CA PHE A 170 -8.75 -3.63 9.18
C PHE A 170 -10.01 -3.40 8.33
N LYS A 171 -11.19 -3.71 8.87
CA LYS A 171 -12.46 -3.50 8.15
C LYS A 171 -12.71 -2.02 7.87
N GLN A 172 -12.40 -1.16 8.84
CA GLN A 172 -12.53 0.28 8.69
C GLN A 172 -11.55 0.83 7.64
N GLN A 173 -10.31 0.34 7.62
CA GLN A 173 -9.33 0.70 6.59
C GLN A 173 -9.80 0.30 5.19
N GLY A 174 -10.28 -0.93 5.03
CA GLY A 174 -10.84 -1.39 3.76
C GLY A 174 -12.04 -0.56 3.30
N ALA A 175 -12.95 -0.22 4.22
CA ALA A 175 -14.08 0.65 3.93
C ALA A 175 -13.63 2.07 3.51
N ALA A 176 -12.63 2.64 4.18
CA ALA A 176 -12.05 3.93 3.82
C ALA A 176 -11.38 3.92 2.44
N ALA A 177 -10.65 2.86 2.09
CA ALA A 177 -10.05 2.70 0.76
C ALA A 177 -11.12 2.60 -0.34
N ILE A 178 -12.22 1.87 -0.08
CA ILE A 178 -13.36 1.77 -1.01
C ILE A 178 -14.05 3.13 -1.17
N ALA A 179 -14.30 3.85 -0.07
CA ALA A 179 -14.92 5.18 -0.10
C ALA A 179 -14.08 6.15 -0.93
N ARG A 180 -12.75 6.20 -0.68
CA ARG A 180 -11.80 6.98 -1.47
C ARG A 180 -11.81 6.61 -2.95
N GLY A 181 -11.87 5.31 -3.28
CA GLY A 181 -11.98 4.86 -4.66
C GLY A 181 -13.27 5.35 -5.34
N HIS A 182 -14.41 5.36 -4.62
CA HIS A 182 -15.65 5.92 -5.12
C HIS A 182 -15.60 7.44 -5.31
N GLU A 183 -14.98 8.17 -4.37
CA GLU A 183 -14.74 9.61 -4.51
C GLU A 183 -13.94 9.91 -5.78
N TRP A 184 -12.88 9.14 -6.04
CA TRP A 184 -12.11 9.26 -7.28
C TRP A 184 -12.95 9.00 -8.53
N LEU A 185 -13.80 7.98 -8.53
CA LEU A 185 -14.69 7.73 -9.68
C LEU A 185 -15.64 8.91 -9.95
N VAL A 186 -16.14 9.57 -8.91
CA VAL A 186 -16.98 10.77 -9.06
C VAL A 186 -16.19 11.90 -9.73
N GLN A 187 -14.93 12.10 -9.33
CA GLN A 187 -14.06 13.10 -9.96
C GLN A 187 -13.70 12.73 -11.40
N PHE A 188 -13.40 11.45 -11.67
CA PHE A 188 -13.11 10.96 -13.02
C PHE A 188 -14.25 11.28 -13.98
N ARG A 189 -15.48 10.97 -13.58
CA ARG A 189 -16.66 11.25 -14.40
C ARG A 189 -16.81 12.74 -14.75
N ARG A 190 -16.34 13.64 -13.89
CA ARG A 190 -16.34 15.08 -14.14
C ARG A 190 -15.24 15.49 -15.11
N LEU A 191 -14.10 14.80 -15.10
CA LEU A 191 -12.95 15.05 -15.97
C LEU A 191 -13.08 14.39 -17.34
N THR A 192 -13.77 13.26 -17.46
CA THR A 192 -13.90 12.48 -18.71
C THR A 192 -15.09 12.95 -19.57
N LYS A 193 -15.43 14.24 -19.55
CA LYS A 193 -16.54 14.78 -20.36
C LYS A 193 -16.19 14.74 -21.85
N LEU A 194 -17.18 14.42 -22.69
CA LEU A 194 -17.04 14.38 -24.15
C LEU A 194 -16.56 15.71 -24.75
N SER A 195 -16.89 16.83 -24.13
CA SER A 195 -16.41 18.17 -24.52
C SER A 195 -15.68 18.82 -23.35
N GLY A 196 -14.47 19.33 -23.62
CA GLY A 196 -13.62 20.00 -22.62
C GLY A 196 -13.08 19.08 -21.52
N GLY A 197 -13.22 17.76 -21.66
CA GLY A 197 -12.68 16.78 -20.71
C GLY A 197 -11.21 16.44 -20.98
N ALA A 198 -10.57 15.85 -19.98
CA ALA A 198 -9.23 15.30 -20.09
C ALA A 198 -9.22 14.04 -20.97
N GLY A 199 -8.20 13.92 -21.82
CA GLY A 199 -8.08 12.79 -22.74
C GLY A 199 -7.77 11.46 -22.03
N PRO A 200 -8.02 10.30 -22.66
CA PRO A 200 -7.78 8.97 -22.10
C PRO A 200 -6.42 8.79 -21.42
N ARG A 201 -5.34 9.25 -22.07
CA ARG A 201 -3.97 9.17 -21.56
C ARG A 201 -3.78 9.95 -20.25
N GLN A 202 -4.41 11.11 -20.12
CA GLN A 202 -4.33 11.95 -18.91
C GLN A 202 -5.08 11.29 -17.76
N ILE A 203 -6.27 10.76 -18.03
CA ILE A 203 -7.08 10.04 -17.03
C ILE A 203 -6.38 8.76 -16.58
N HIS A 204 -5.79 8.01 -17.50
CA HIS A 204 -5.00 6.83 -17.19
C HIS A 204 -3.80 7.18 -16.29
N ARG A 205 -3.07 8.25 -16.63
CA ARG A 205 -1.96 8.76 -15.81
C ARG A 205 -2.44 9.19 -14.43
N PHE A 206 -3.56 9.89 -14.33
CA PHE A 206 -4.15 10.31 -13.06
C PHE A 206 -4.53 9.11 -12.19
N TRP A 207 -5.13 8.06 -12.78
CA TRP A 207 -5.44 6.82 -12.08
C TRP A 207 -4.20 6.15 -11.50
N THR A 208 -3.19 5.92 -12.35
CA THR A 208 -2.00 5.16 -12.01
C THR A 208 -1.07 5.90 -11.04
N SER A 209 -1.00 7.23 -11.12
CA SER A 209 -0.10 8.04 -10.28
C SER A 209 -0.70 8.55 -8.98
N ILE A 210 -2.03 8.68 -8.89
CA ILE A 210 -2.68 9.30 -7.72
C ILE A 210 -3.72 8.37 -7.09
N CYS A 211 -4.70 7.92 -7.88
CA CYS A 211 -5.83 7.17 -7.32
C CYS A 211 -5.42 5.78 -6.82
N LEU A 212 -4.72 5.02 -7.66
CA LEU A 212 -4.29 3.66 -7.34
C LEU A 212 -3.35 3.65 -6.12
N PRO A 213 -2.29 4.49 -6.03
CA PRO A 213 -1.49 4.60 -4.82
C PRO A 213 -2.31 5.00 -3.58
N GLY A 214 -3.26 5.92 -3.73
CA GLY A 214 -4.10 6.39 -2.64
C GLY A 214 -5.05 5.32 -2.06
N ILE A 215 -5.57 4.41 -2.88
CA ILE A 215 -6.39 3.27 -2.42
C ILE A 215 -5.54 2.08 -1.94
N MET A 216 -4.31 1.94 -2.46
CA MET A 216 -3.36 0.88 -2.11
C MET A 216 -2.45 1.23 -0.92
N TYR A 217 -2.59 2.42 -0.35
CA TYR A 217 -1.77 2.89 0.76
C TYR A 217 -1.73 1.87 1.91
N ALA A 218 -0.51 1.47 2.29
CA ALA A 218 -0.21 0.47 3.32
C ALA A 218 -0.92 -0.89 3.12
N SER A 219 -1.26 -1.27 1.89
CA SER A 219 -1.97 -2.52 1.59
C SER A 219 -1.30 -3.77 2.18
N GLU A 220 0.02 -3.77 2.33
CA GLU A 220 0.82 -4.80 2.99
C GLU A 220 0.50 -5.01 4.48
N VAL A 221 -0.13 -4.04 5.12
CA VAL A 221 -0.56 -4.10 6.52
C VAL A 221 -1.98 -4.67 6.64
N TRP A 222 -2.89 -4.31 5.72
CA TRP A 222 -4.32 -4.53 5.91
C TRP A 222 -4.99 -5.45 4.87
N LEU A 223 -4.36 -5.70 3.72
CA LEU A 223 -4.83 -6.68 2.74
C LEU A 223 -4.09 -8.02 2.90
N PRO A 224 -4.81 -9.14 3.08
CA PRO A 224 -4.18 -10.46 3.11
C PRO A 224 -3.75 -10.89 1.70
N PRO A 225 -2.61 -11.60 1.55
CA PRO A 225 -2.19 -12.18 0.27
C PRO A 225 -3.25 -13.12 -0.30
N LEU A 226 -3.47 -13.08 -1.62
CA LEU A 226 -4.61 -13.77 -2.25
C LEU A 226 -4.31 -15.23 -2.61
N HIS A 227 -3.04 -15.58 -2.80
CA HIS A 227 -2.57 -16.89 -3.29
C HIS A 227 -2.49 -18.01 -2.22
N GLN A 228 -2.59 -17.72 -0.92
CA GLN A 228 -2.48 -18.74 0.15
C GLN A 228 -3.76 -19.57 0.41
N ARG A 229 -4.71 -19.58 -0.53
CA ARG A 229 -6.06 -20.09 -0.27
C ARG A 229 -6.23 -21.60 -0.39
N GLU A 230 -5.22 -22.33 -0.86
CA GLU A 230 -5.29 -23.78 -1.00
C GLU A 230 -5.18 -24.52 0.34
N THR A 231 -4.53 -23.94 1.35
CA THR A 231 -4.48 -24.51 2.70
C THR A 231 -5.60 -23.92 3.55
N GLY A 232 -6.72 -24.65 3.66
CA GLY A 232 -8.01 -24.24 4.26
C GLY A 232 -8.04 -23.73 5.72
N ALA A 233 -6.93 -23.26 6.27
CA ALA A 233 -6.78 -22.89 7.69
C ALA A 233 -7.21 -21.45 8.03
N ASN A 234 -7.32 -20.50 7.09
CA ASN A 234 -7.53 -19.08 7.44
C ASN A 234 -8.66 -18.37 6.68
N ARG A 235 -9.89 -18.87 6.84
CA ARG A 235 -11.13 -18.17 6.41
C ARG A 235 -11.46 -16.88 7.19
N ARG A 236 -10.66 -16.47 8.19
CA ARG A 236 -11.04 -15.43 9.17
C ARG A 236 -10.75 -13.98 8.74
N ARG A 237 -9.85 -13.73 7.79
CA ARG A 237 -9.63 -12.40 7.18
C ARG A 237 -10.08 -12.45 5.72
N ASP A 238 -11.39 -12.45 5.49
CA ASP A 238 -11.93 -12.54 4.14
C ASP A 238 -11.83 -11.19 3.41
N GLY A 239 -10.62 -10.86 2.94
CA GLY A 239 -10.36 -9.69 2.10
C GLY A 239 -11.05 -9.75 0.74
N ARG A 240 -11.71 -10.87 0.35
CA ARG A 240 -12.42 -11.00 -0.93
C ARG A 240 -13.41 -9.87 -1.13
N GLY A 241 -14.22 -9.57 -0.12
CA GLY A 241 -15.22 -8.52 -0.22
C GLY A 241 -14.61 -7.16 -0.52
N ILE A 242 -13.41 -6.88 0.01
CA ILE A 242 -12.71 -5.63 -0.27
C ILE A 242 -12.09 -5.67 -1.67
N VAL A 243 -11.35 -6.73 -2.01
CA VAL A 243 -10.71 -6.87 -3.34
C VAL A 243 -11.74 -6.81 -4.47
N THR A 244 -12.88 -7.50 -4.34
CA THR A 244 -13.95 -7.45 -5.34
C THR A 244 -14.51 -6.03 -5.51
N LYS A 245 -14.65 -5.27 -4.42
CA LYS A 245 -15.11 -3.88 -4.49
C LYS A 245 -14.06 -2.97 -5.15
N LEU A 246 -12.79 -3.13 -4.80
CA LEU A 246 -11.69 -2.39 -5.44
C LEU A 246 -11.56 -2.73 -6.92
N ALA A 247 -11.71 -4.01 -7.30
CA ALA A 247 -11.73 -4.45 -8.69
C ALA A 247 -12.88 -3.82 -9.48
N SER A 248 -14.07 -3.74 -8.88
CA SER A 248 -15.22 -3.04 -9.48
C SER A 248 -14.94 -1.55 -9.70
N ILE A 249 -14.24 -0.90 -8.75
CA ILE A 249 -13.84 0.51 -8.89
C ILE A 249 -12.83 0.66 -10.03
N GLN A 250 -11.79 -0.17 -10.08
CA GLN A 250 -10.79 -0.14 -11.15
C GLN A 250 -11.44 -0.37 -12.52
N ARG A 251 -12.26 -1.41 -12.66
CA ARG A 251 -12.98 -1.70 -13.90
C ARG A 251 -13.77 -0.49 -14.39
N ARG A 252 -14.48 0.20 -13.50
CA ARG A 252 -15.22 1.43 -13.85
C ARG A 252 -14.29 2.56 -14.29
N ALA A 253 -13.16 2.74 -13.61
CA ALA A 253 -12.17 3.74 -13.98
C ALA A 253 -11.57 3.44 -15.36
N MET A 254 -11.16 2.20 -15.61
CA MET A 254 -10.56 1.79 -16.88
C MET A 254 -11.56 1.82 -18.03
N ASN A 255 -12.85 1.55 -17.76
CA ASN A 255 -13.88 1.72 -18.78
C ASN A 255 -13.99 3.19 -19.23
N MET A 256 -13.87 4.15 -18.30
CA MET A 256 -13.83 5.58 -18.65
C MET A 256 -12.57 5.98 -19.40
N VAL A 257 -11.44 5.28 -19.19
CA VAL A 257 -10.19 5.50 -19.93
C VAL A 257 -10.33 4.99 -21.37
N VAL A 258 -10.72 3.72 -21.53
CA VAL A 258 -10.78 3.04 -22.83
C VAL A 258 -11.97 3.52 -23.67
N GLY A 259 -13.05 3.98 -23.03
CA GLY A 259 -14.30 4.33 -23.71
C GLY A 259 -15.11 3.10 -24.13
N GLY A 260 -14.99 2.01 -23.38
CA GLY A 260 -15.69 0.75 -23.65
C GLY A 260 -17.19 0.79 -23.31
N MET A 261 -17.91 -0.28 -23.67
CA MET A 261 -19.30 -0.44 -23.26
C MET A 261 -19.38 -0.89 -21.80
N ALA A 262 -20.49 -0.59 -21.11
CA ALA A 262 -20.69 -1.06 -19.73
C ALA A 262 -20.69 -2.60 -19.61
N SER A 263 -21.05 -3.29 -20.70
CA SER A 263 -21.07 -4.74 -20.85
C SER A 263 -19.70 -5.36 -21.18
N SER A 264 -18.69 -4.56 -21.51
CA SER A 264 -17.36 -5.09 -21.87
C SER A 264 -16.74 -5.90 -20.73
N PRO A 265 -16.12 -7.07 -21.01
CA PRO A 265 -15.39 -7.86 -20.02
C PRO A 265 -14.33 -7.02 -19.30
N GLY A 266 -14.23 -7.19 -17.98
CA GLY A 266 -13.39 -6.32 -17.14
C GLY A 266 -11.90 -6.53 -17.37
N ASP A 267 -11.49 -7.79 -17.44
CA ASP A 267 -10.14 -8.24 -17.79
C ASP A 267 -9.69 -7.69 -19.15
N LEU A 268 -10.56 -7.70 -20.16
CA LEU A 268 -10.26 -7.13 -21.47
C LEU A 268 -10.08 -5.60 -21.41
N ILE A 269 -10.95 -4.90 -20.67
CA ILE A 269 -10.84 -3.45 -20.47
C ILE A 269 -9.55 -3.09 -19.72
N GLU A 270 -9.20 -3.86 -18.70
CA GLU A 270 -7.97 -3.66 -17.93
C GLU A 270 -6.72 -3.93 -18.80
N ALA A 271 -6.74 -4.99 -19.61
CA ALA A 271 -5.67 -5.28 -20.56
C ALA A 271 -5.51 -4.16 -21.62
N HIS A 272 -6.60 -3.67 -22.20
CA HIS A 272 -6.54 -2.53 -23.14
C HIS A 272 -6.08 -1.22 -22.50
N ALA A 273 -6.30 -1.06 -21.19
CA ALA A 273 -5.79 0.07 -20.44
C ALA A 273 -4.34 -0.10 -19.99
N ASP A 274 -3.68 -1.22 -20.31
CA ASP A 274 -2.34 -1.58 -19.81
C ASP A 274 -2.27 -1.57 -18.28
N ILE A 275 -3.30 -2.14 -17.64
CA ILE A 275 -3.34 -2.29 -16.19
C ILE A 275 -3.63 -3.74 -15.80
N LEU A 276 -2.93 -4.22 -14.79
CA LEU A 276 -3.21 -5.56 -14.24
C LEU A 276 -4.59 -5.56 -13.55
N PRO A 277 -5.33 -6.68 -13.59
CA PRO A 277 -6.48 -6.90 -12.74
C PRO A 277 -6.15 -6.65 -11.26
N MET A 278 -7.10 -6.10 -10.51
CA MET A 278 -6.88 -5.64 -9.13
C MET A 278 -6.29 -6.72 -8.21
N ASN A 279 -6.67 -7.98 -8.35
CA ASN A 279 -6.08 -9.08 -7.58
C ASN A 279 -4.57 -9.23 -7.89
N LEU A 280 -4.19 -9.19 -9.17
CA LEU A 280 -2.79 -9.28 -9.59
C LEU A 280 -2.00 -8.03 -9.21
N LEU A 281 -2.61 -6.83 -9.24
CA LEU A 281 -1.99 -5.61 -8.74
C LEU A 281 -1.70 -5.69 -7.24
N ILE A 282 -2.67 -6.16 -6.45
CA ILE A 282 -2.49 -6.35 -5.02
C ILE A 282 -1.36 -7.35 -4.78
N ASP A 283 -1.39 -8.51 -5.44
CA ASP A 283 -0.33 -9.51 -5.26
C ASP A 283 1.05 -8.99 -5.69
N LYS A 284 1.16 -8.24 -6.80
CA LYS A 284 2.39 -7.57 -7.22
C LYS A 284 2.88 -6.57 -6.17
N HIS A 285 1.98 -5.78 -5.58
CA HIS A 285 2.32 -4.79 -4.56
C HIS A 285 2.80 -5.46 -3.27
N LEU A 286 2.07 -6.48 -2.81
CA LEU A 286 2.42 -7.26 -1.63
C LEU A 286 3.75 -8.01 -1.83
N GLN A 287 4.00 -8.59 -3.00
CA GLN A 287 5.28 -9.24 -3.31
C GLN A 287 6.45 -8.24 -3.26
N LYS A 288 6.26 -7.04 -3.83
CA LYS A 288 7.27 -5.96 -3.74
C LYS A 288 7.53 -5.53 -2.30
N ALA A 289 6.48 -5.42 -1.47
CA ALA A 289 6.63 -5.11 -0.05
C ALA A 289 7.40 -6.22 0.68
N ALA A 290 7.06 -7.49 0.43
CA ALA A 290 7.77 -8.64 0.98
C ALA A 290 9.26 -8.63 0.61
N LEU A 291 9.59 -8.33 -0.66
CA LEU A 291 10.97 -8.22 -1.13
C LEU A 291 11.71 -7.07 -0.46
N ARG A 292 11.06 -5.90 -0.33
CA ARG A 292 11.63 -4.76 0.41
C ARG A 292 11.96 -5.14 1.84
N TYR A 293 11.04 -5.81 2.54
CA TYR A 293 11.25 -6.26 3.91
C TYR A 293 12.39 -7.28 4.02
N ALA A 294 12.45 -8.25 3.10
CA ALA A 294 13.51 -9.26 3.08
C ALA A 294 14.92 -8.68 2.81
N THR A 295 15.00 -7.51 2.19
CA THR A 295 16.26 -6.84 1.80
C THR A 295 16.63 -5.66 2.71
N LEU A 296 15.92 -5.46 3.82
CA LEU A 296 16.24 -4.41 4.77
C LEU A 296 17.61 -4.65 5.43
N PRO A 297 18.45 -3.60 5.56
CA PRO A 297 19.74 -3.72 6.23
C PRO A 297 19.56 -4.10 7.70
N GLU A 298 20.58 -4.69 8.30
CA GLU A 298 20.56 -5.10 9.72
C GLU A 298 20.30 -3.91 10.68
N THR A 299 20.68 -2.70 10.26
CA THR A 299 20.44 -1.46 11.00
C THR A 299 18.99 -0.97 10.97
N HIS A 300 18.14 -1.54 10.12
CA HIS A 300 16.75 -1.11 10.01
C HIS A 300 15.91 -1.63 11.21
N PRO A 301 15.05 -0.81 11.84
CA PRO A 301 14.27 -1.21 13.02
C PRO A 301 13.44 -2.49 12.82
N LEU A 302 12.83 -2.65 11.64
CA LEU A 302 12.05 -3.84 11.29
C LEU A 302 12.88 -5.12 11.03
N HIS A 303 14.21 -5.03 10.88
CA HIS A 303 15.04 -6.17 10.47
C HIS A 303 14.89 -7.36 11.42
N ARG A 304 14.94 -7.12 12.74
CA ARG A 304 14.77 -8.16 13.76
C ARG A 304 13.39 -8.83 13.67
N ALA A 305 12.33 -8.03 13.54
CA ALA A 305 10.96 -8.55 13.42
C ALA A 305 10.79 -9.41 12.16
N ILE A 306 11.35 -8.97 11.03
CA ILE A 306 11.29 -9.70 9.76
C ILE A 306 12.10 -10.99 9.84
N ARG A 307 13.32 -10.94 10.39
CA ARG A 307 14.16 -12.13 10.62
C ARG A 307 13.44 -13.16 11.47
N ASN A 308 12.76 -12.73 12.54
CA ASN A 308 11.94 -13.62 13.38
C ASN A 308 10.81 -14.27 12.56
N VAL A 309 10.07 -13.50 11.76
CA VAL A 309 9.02 -14.04 10.89
C VAL A 309 9.58 -15.06 9.87
N VAL A 310 10.75 -14.78 9.31
CA VAL A 310 11.46 -15.66 8.37
C VAL A 310 11.89 -16.96 9.04
N CYS A 311 12.51 -16.88 10.23
CA CYS A 311 13.05 -18.02 10.97
C CYS A 311 11.96 -18.92 11.59
N TYR A 312 10.98 -18.32 12.27
CA TYR A 312 9.96 -19.08 13.02
C TYR A 312 8.75 -19.45 12.16
N GLY A 313 8.53 -18.77 11.04
CA GLY A 313 7.50 -19.11 10.07
C GLY A 313 6.07 -18.97 10.61
N HIS A 314 5.31 -20.06 10.59
CA HIS A 314 3.87 -20.03 10.86
C HIS A 314 3.55 -19.94 12.36
N VAL A 315 2.92 -18.85 12.77
CA VAL A 315 2.46 -18.65 14.14
C VAL A 315 1.01 -19.12 14.30
N LYS A 316 0.76 -20.00 15.29
CA LYS A 316 -0.56 -20.58 15.56
C LYS A 316 -1.57 -19.58 16.13
N LYS A 317 -1.12 -18.61 16.93
CA LYS A 317 -1.97 -17.63 17.62
C LYS A 317 -1.57 -16.22 17.22
N HIS A 318 -2.56 -15.38 16.91
CA HIS A 318 -2.37 -13.97 16.58
C HIS A 318 -1.30 -13.70 15.49
N PRO A 319 -1.33 -14.39 14.33
CA PRO A 319 -0.42 -14.06 13.24
C PRO A 319 -0.59 -12.59 12.79
N SER A 320 0.51 -11.85 12.79
CA SER A 320 0.53 -10.47 12.29
C SER A 320 0.45 -10.40 10.76
N PRO A 321 0.13 -9.23 10.16
CA PRO A 321 0.19 -9.04 8.71
C PRO A 321 1.53 -9.48 8.08
N LEU A 322 2.66 -9.23 8.75
CA LEU A 322 3.99 -9.66 8.30
C LEU A 322 4.09 -11.19 8.18
N HIS A 323 3.51 -11.94 9.13
CA HIS A 323 3.49 -13.41 9.06
C HIS A 323 2.72 -13.88 7.83
N PHE A 324 1.55 -13.29 7.55
CA PHE A 324 0.78 -13.64 6.36
C PHE A 324 1.54 -13.31 5.08
N LEU A 325 2.12 -12.11 5.01
CA LEU A 325 2.88 -11.63 3.87
C LEU A 325 4.07 -12.57 3.56
N MET A 326 4.95 -12.80 4.52
CA MET A 326 6.15 -13.61 4.32
C MET A 326 5.84 -15.09 4.11
N THR A 327 4.76 -15.61 4.71
CA THR A 327 4.34 -17.01 4.44
C THR A 327 3.78 -17.15 3.03
N ALA A 328 3.16 -16.11 2.47
CA ALA A 328 2.59 -16.15 1.12
C ALA A 328 3.67 -16.12 0.03
N TYR A 329 4.72 -15.33 0.23
CA TYR A 329 5.85 -15.22 -0.70
C TYR A 329 7.03 -16.05 -0.20
N LYS A 330 6.88 -17.38 -0.21
CA LYS A 330 7.86 -18.32 0.37
C LYS A 330 9.24 -18.22 -0.26
N ASP A 331 9.34 -17.98 -1.58
CA ASP A 331 10.63 -17.86 -2.25
C ASP A 331 11.40 -16.64 -1.77
N VAL A 332 10.70 -15.50 -1.61
CA VAL A 332 11.25 -14.29 -1.00
C VAL A 332 11.69 -14.57 0.44
N ARG A 333 10.85 -15.26 1.22
CA ARG A 333 11.18 -15.65 2.60
C ARG A 333 12.41 -16.56 2.69
N GLN A 334 12.62 -17.42 1.70
CA GLN A 334 13.75 -18.36 1.64
C GLN A 334 15.02 -17.73 1.07
N GLY A 335 15.01 -16.44 0.73
CA GLY A 335 16.14 -15.77 0.10
C GLY A 335 16.41 -16.25 -1.33
N LYS A 336 15.42 -16.89 -1.99
CA LYS A 336 15.49 -17.24 -3.41
C LYS A 336 15.17 -16.01 -4.26
N VAL A 337 16.02 -15.01 -4.12
CA VAL A 337 15.92 -13.73 -4.82
C VAL A 337 17.25 -13.48 -5.51
N GLU A 338 17.19 -12.97 -6.73
CA GLU A 338 18.38 -12.50 -7.43
C GLU A 338 18.58 -11.02 -7.15
N VAL A 339 19.85 -10.61 -7.08
CA VAL A 339 20.21 -9.20 -7.06
C VAL A 339 20.32 -8.74 -8.50
N ILE A 340 19.33 -7.98 -8.96
CA ILE A 340 19.40 -7.31 -10.25
C ILE A 340 20.16 -5.99 -10.01
N PRO A 341 21.35 -5.80 -10.60
CA PRO A 341 22.06 -4.52 -10.46
C PRO A 341 21.17 -3.41 -10.99
N ALA A 342 21.11 -2.30 -10.26
CA ALA A 342 20.39 -1.12 -10.73
C ALA A 342 21.11 -0.57 -11.97
N VAL A 343 20.70 -1.02 -13.15
CA VAL A 343 21.16 -0.46 -14.41
C VAL A 343 20.53 0.92 -14.50
N ARG A 344 21.31 1.95 -14.15
CA ARG A 344 20.96 3.33 -14.46
C ARG A 344 21.15 3.48 -15.96
N VAL A 345 20.07 3.23 -16.68
CA VAL A 345 19.97 3.61 -18.08
C VAL A 345 19.99 5.13 -18.16
N ASP A 346 20.74 5.69 -19.10
CA ASP A 346 20.81 7.13 -19.28
C ASP A 346 19.45 7.68 -19.77
N ALA A 347 19.25 9.00 -19.69
CA ALA A 347 17.98 9.63 -20.05
C ALA A 347 17.62 9.49 -21.55
N PHE A 348 18.60 9.15 -22.39
CA PHE A 348 18.46 8.91 -23.83
C PHE A 348 18.55 7.42 -24.17
N TRP A 349 18.46 6.54 -23.16
CA TRP A 349 18.51 5.11 -23.40
C TRP A 349 17.32 4.67 -24.25
N GLU A 350 17.65 4.07 -25.38
CA GLU A 350 16.68 3.38 -26.23
C GLU A 350 16.61 1.92 -25.81
N ALA A 351 15.37 1.42 -25.65
CA ALA A 351 15.19 0.02 -25.31
C ALA A 351 15.80 -0.86 -26.41
N PRO A 352 16.56 -1.91 -26.06
CA PRO A 352 17.09 -2.85 -27.04
C PRO A 352 15.99 -3.72 -27.68
N VAL A 353 14.74 -3.46 -27.35
CA VAL A 353 13.56 -4.13 -27.90
C VAL A 353 13.00 -3.25 -29.01
N ASP A 354 13.19 -3.70 -30.25
CA ASP A 354 12.57 -3.10 -31.42
C ASP A 354 11.13 -3.62 -31.56
N VAL A 355 10.15 -2.71 -31.50
CA VAL A 355 8.72 -3.05 -31.66
C VAL A 355 8.25 -2.55 -33.01
N ARG A 356 7.98 -3.49 -33.91
CA ARG A 356 7.46 -3.19 -35.25
C ARG A 356 6.04 -3.73 -35.38
N VAL A 357 5.14 -2.90 -35.92
CA VAL A 357 3.76 -3.29 -36.23
C VAL A 357 3.60 -3.21 -37.74
N ALA A 358 3.44 -4.38 -38.39
CA ALA A 358 3.22 -4.44 -39.82
C ALA A 358 1.86 -3.85 -40.21
N SER A 359 1.79 -3.26 -41.40
CA SER A 359 0.54 -2.70 -41.94
C SER A 359 -0.45 -3.76 -42.40
N SER A 360 0.02 -5.00 -42.64
CA SER A 360 -0.77 -6.14 -43.09
C SER A 360 -0.24 -7.47 -42.53
N LYS A 361 -1.07 -8.52 -42.62
CA LYS A 361 -0.65 -9.89 -42.22
C LYS A 361 0.41 -10.46 -43.15
N GLU A 362 0.34 -10.09 -44.42
CA GLU A 362 1.26 -10.50 -45.48
C GLU A 362 2.65 -9.93 -45.22
N GLU A 363 2.73 -8.63 -44.93
CA GLU A 363 3.98 -7.96 -44.54
C GLU A 363 4.54 -8.55 -43.23
N ALA A 364 3.68 -8.84 -42.24
CA ALA A 364 4.14 -9.49 -41.00
C ALA A 364 4.75 -10.87 -41.25
N LYS A 365 4.22 -11.65 -42.19
CA LYS A 365 4.78 -12.95 -42.60
C LYS A 365 6.12 -12.78 -43.30
N GLU A 366 6.25 -11.79 -44.18
CA GLU A 366 7.52 -11.49 -44.84
C GLU A 366 8.60 -11.11 -43.82
N TRP A 367 8.26 -10.27 -42.83
CA TRP A 367 9.16 -9.92 -41.74
C TRP A 367 9.58 -11.15 -40.94
N ALA A 368 8.63 -12.02 -40.58
CA ALA A 368 8.91 -13.26 -39.85
C ALA A 368 9.78 -14.25 -40.64
N LEU A 369 9.61 -14.33 -41.96
CA LEU A 369 10.41 -15.20 -42.84
C LEU A 369 11.82 -14.65 -43.07
N ALA A 370 11.97 -13.32 -43.08
CA ALA A 370 13.25 -12.64 -43.20
C ALA A 370 14.03 -12.60 -41.88
N GLU A 371 13.39 -12.85 -40.75
CA GLU A 371 13.98 -12.82 -39.42
C GLU A 371 14.95 -13.99 -39.22
N ALA A 372 16.24 -13.68 -39.08
CA ALA A 372 17.32 -14.65 -38.91
C ALA A 372 17.62 -14.96 -37.43
N SER A 373 16.72 -14.60 -36.52
CA SER A 373 16.86 -14.87 -35.10
C SER A 373 16.97 -16.36 -34.81
N ARG A 374 17.94 -16.73 -33.97
CA ARG A 374 18.13 -18.13 -33.52
C ARG A 374 16.89 -18.69 -32.83
N VAL A 375 16.17 -17.86 -32.08
CA VAL A 375 14.96 -18.26 -31.35
C VAL A 375 13.82 -17.34 -31.78
N THR A 376 12.73 -17.93 -32.27
CA THR A 376 11.54 -17.21 -32.67
C THR A 376 10.31 -17.82 -32.02
N LEU A 377 9.46 -16.96 -31.45
CA LEU A 377 8.19 -17.35 -30.85
C LEU A 377 7.04 -16.79 -31.69
N PHE A 378 6.06 -17.64 -31.97
CA PHE A 378 4.82 -17.22 -32.62
C PHE A 378 3.65 -17.53 -31.72
N SER A 379 2.66 -16.64 -31.70
CA SER A 379 1.38 -16.83 -31.05
C SER A 379 0.26 -16.42 -32.00
N ASP A 380 -0.87 -17.12 -31.95
CA ASP A 380 -2.05 -16.77 -32.75
C ASP A 380 -3.34 -17.18 -32.05
N GLY A 381 -4.39 -16.38 -32.26
CA GLY A 381 -5.76 -16.65 -31.84
C GLY A 381 -6.67 -16.91 -33.05
N SER A 382 -7.47 -17.97 -32.99
CA SER A 382 -8.34 -18.38 -34.10
C SER A 382 -9.80 -18.53 -33.68
N LEU A 383 -10.69 -18.26 -34.63
CA LEU A 383 -12.13 -18.57 -34.56
C LEU A 383 -12.49 -19.37 -35.81
N ILE A 384 -12.81 -20.65 -35.63
CA ILE A 384 -13.16 -21.58 -36.71
C ILE A 384 -14.44 -22.32 -36.30
N ASP A 385 -15.44 -22.34 -37.17
CA ASP A 385 -16.72 -23.04 -36.97
C ASP A 385 -17.39 -22.75 -35.63
N GLY A 386 -17.36 -21.48 -35.20
CA GLY A 386 -17.93 -21.04 -33.93
C GLY A 386 -17.19 -21.54 -32.68
N LYS A 387 -15.96 -22.03 -32.85
CA LYS A 387 -15.04 -22.44 -31.77
C LYS A 387 -13.79 -21.58 -31.77
N VAL A 388 -13.34 -21.23 -30.57
CA VAL A 388 -12.19 -20.38 -30.33
C VAL A 388 -11.02 -21.22 -29.85
N GLY A 389 -9.85 -20.98 -30.43
CA GLY A 389 -8.61 -21.69 -30.11
C GLY A 389 -7.41 -20.76 -30.15
N ALA A 390 -6.38 -21.09 -29.37
CA ALA A 390 -5.13 -20.36 -29.29
C ALA A 390 -3.96 -21.31 -29.55
N ALA A 391 -2.87 -20.79 -30.11
CA ALA A 391 -1.64 -21.55 -30.33
C ALA A 391 -0.40 -20.73 -29.98
N GLY A 392 0.65 -21.44 -29.56
CA GLY A 392 2.00 -20.94 -29.34
C GLY A 392 3.02 -21.88 -29.99
N LEU A 393 4.05 -21.33 -30.60
CA LEU A 393 5.06 -22.06 -31.35
C LEU A 393 6.46 -21.52 -31.00
N LEU A 394 7.40 -22.42 -30.70
CA LEU A 394 8.82 -22.12 -30.58
C LEU A 394 9.58 -22.69 -31.77
N CYS A 395 10.31 -21.83 -32.47
CA CYS A 395 11.26 -22.17 -33.51
C CYS A 395 12.69 -21.90 -33.02
N VAL A 396 13.60 -22.83 -33.30
CA VAL A 396 15.05 -22.64 -33.10
C VAL A 396 15.75 -22.93 -34.42
N ASP A 397 16.51 -21.95 -34.91
CA ASP A 397 17.19 -21.97 -36.22
C ASP A 397 16.20 -22.29 -37.36
N GLY A 398 15.03 -21.65 -37.33
CA GLY A 398 13.94 -21.88 -38.31
C GLY A 398 13.19 -23.21 -38.15
N VAL A 399 13.60 -24.08 -37.23
CA VAL A 399 12.97 -25.40 -37.02
C VAL A 399 12.03 -25.36 -35.82
N VAL A 400 10.78 -25.78 -36.01
CA VAL A 400 9.81 -25.94 -34.92
C VAL A 400 10.35 -26.93 -33.87
N LYS A 401 10.48 -26.48 -32.63
CA LYS A 401 10.91 -27.31 -31.49
C LYS A 401 9.77 -27.68 -30.57
N ARG A 402 8.85 -26.74 -30.30
CA ARG A 402 7.68 -26.98 -29.46
C ARG A 402 6.46 -26.26 -30.03
N THR A 403 5.31 -26.89 -29.85
CA THR A 403 4.00 -26.33 -30.19
C THR A 403 3.07 -26.60 -29.03
N LYS A 404 2.29 -25.58 -28.64
CA LYS A 404 1.18 -25.70 -27.71
C LYS A 404 -0.08 -25.15 -28.36
N GLY A 405 -1.21 -25.77 -28.06
CA GLY A 405 -2.51 -25.33 -28.54
C GLY A 405 -3.57 -25.58 -27.48
N LEU A 406 -4.52 -24.65 -27.35
CA LEU A 406 -5.63 -24.75 -26.43
C LEU A 406 -6.93 -24.39 -27.12
N ARG A 407 -7.96 -25.25 -26.97
CA ARG A 407 -9.32 -24.93 -27.38
C ARG A 407 -10.03 -24.25 -26.21
N LEU A 408 -10.34 -22.96 -26.33
CA LEU A 408 -11.03 -22.21 -25.28
C LEU A 408 -12.50 -22.62 -25.17
N GLY A 409 -13.17 -22.83 -26.32
CA GLY A 409 -14.55 -23.29 -26.35
C GLY A 409 -15.38 -22.58 -27.42
N SER A 410 -16.68 -22.39 -27.16
CA SER A 410 -17.58 -21.74 -28.11
C SER A 410 -17.35 -20.22 -28.20
N ALA A 411 -17.47 -19.68 -29.40
CA ALA A 411 -17.46 -18.25 -29.71
C ALA A 411 -18.59 -17.45 -29.05
N LYS A 412 -19.61 -18.14 -28.50
CA LYS A 412 -20.65 -17.52 -27.67
C LYS A 412 -20.14 -17.09 -26.29
N ARG A 413 -19.03 -17.68 -25.84
CA ARG A 413 -18.45 -17.48 -24.51
C ARG A 413 -17.06 -16.86 -24.54
N TYR A 414 -16.29 -17.15 -25.59
CA TYR A 414 -14.92 -16.68 -25.72
C TYR A 414 -14.73 -15.88 -27.01
N GLY A 415 -13.83 -14.90 -26.99
CA GLY A 415 -13.47 -14.05 -28.13
C GLY A 415 -12.10 -14.36 -28.72
N VAL A 416 -11.86 -13.94 -29.96
CA VAL A 416 -10.54 -14.06 -30.61
C VAL A 416 -9.47 -13.29 -29.81
N TYR A 417 -9.79 -12.12 -29.26
CA TYR A 417 -8.87 -11.35 -28.43
C TYR A 417 -8.42 -12.08 -27.16
N GLU A 418 -9.30 -12.87 -26.54
CA GLU A 418 -8.91 -13.72 -25.41
C GLU A 418 -7.99 -14.85 -25.87
N ALA A 419 -8.24 -15.40 -27.06
CA ALA A 419 -7.38 -16.41 -27.67
C ALA A 419 -5.99 -15.88 -28.01
N GLU A 420 -5.87 -14.63 -28.49
CA GLU A 420 -4.59 -13.95 -28.71
C GLU A 420 -3.78 -13.86 -27.41
N GLY A 421 -4.41 -13.41 -26.33
CA GLY A 421 -3.77 -13.34 -25.01
C GLY A 421 -3.34 -14.73 -24.50
N VAL A 422 -4.18 -15.74 -24.65
CA VAL A 422 -3.81 -17.13 -24.33
C VAL A 422 -2.67 -17.63 -25.22
N GLY A 423 -2.67 -17.29 -26.51
CA GLY A 423 -1.63 -17.66 -27.46
C GLY A 423 -0.26 -17.14 -27.02
N GLN A 424 -0.18 -15.91 -26.54
CA GLN A 424 1.06 -15.33 -25.99
C GLN A 424 1.58 -16.12 -24.79
N VAL A 425 0.69 -16.50 -23.87
CA VAL A 425 1.06 -17.35 -22.72
C VAL A 425 1.57 -18.71 -23.19
N LEU A 426 0.86 -19.37 -24.12
CA LEU A 426 1.27 -20.66 -24.67
C LEU A 426 2.63 -20.59 -25.37
N ALA A 427 2.91 -19.49 -26.08
CA ALA A 427 4.21 -19.26 -26.72
C ALA A 427 5.32 -19.10 -25.67
N LEU A 428 5.09 -18.33 -24.61
CA LEU A 428 6.06 -18.17 -23.52
C LEU A 428 6.31 -19.49 -22.76
N GLU A 429 5.29 -20.32 -22.55
CA GLU A 429 5.47 -21.65 -21.97
C GLU A 429 6.17 -22.66 -22.91
N CYS A 430 6.44 -22.29 -24.16
CA CYS A 430 7.25 -23.10 -25.06
C CYS A 430 8.76 -22.85 -24.88
N LEU A 431 9.18 -21.72 -24.31
CA LEU A 431 10.55 -21.53 -23.81
C LEU A 431 10.85 -22.55 -22.70
#